data_AF-K1TR66-F1
#
_entry.id   AF-K1TR66-F1
#
_cell.length_a   1.000
_cell.length_b   1.000
_cell.length_c   1.000
_cell.angle_alpha   90.00
_cell.angle_beta   90.00
_cell.angle_gamma   90.00
#
_symmetry.space_group_name_H-M   'P 1'
#
loop_
_entity.id
_entity.type
_entity.pdbx_description
1 polymer ?
#
loop_
_entity_poly.entity_id
_entity_poly.type
_entity_poly.pdbx_seq_one_letter_code
_entity_poly.pdbx_strand_id
1 'polypeptide(L)'
;MPREIGGVLWFGNDDANMVAFTPIYCSSTVRPECYNTPGADAVNFSFKNAYWVCNMTSNMVYPRYSQMFPTLKEVRDSLDNSYFAAQPGVEAKAQELYAQNPQAAVKYLNDYGIEKAQQMLARWQQLFQFMVVKYNDMIIKPTKKDGSFEKTPYGLGATPVRPGYPEKYAKELIKQTGDKFLVPETK
;
A
#
# COMPACT_ATOMS: atom_id res chain seq x y z
N MET A 1 8.82 5.02 30.68
CA MET A 1 8.93 5.99 29.57
C MET A 1 8.01 7.18 29.88
N PRO A 2 8.39 8.43 29.53
CA PRO A 2 7.51 9.60 29.72
C PRO A 2 6.17 9.46 29.00
N ARG A 3 5.12 10.12 29.54
CA ARG A 3 3.75 10.05 28.99
C ARG A 3 3.64 10.58 27.56
N GLU A 4 4.52 11.50 27.18
CA GLU A 4 4.57 12.11 25.85
C GLU A 4 5.13 11.16 24.79
N ILE A 5 5.87 10.12 25.20
CA ILE A 5 6.57 9.22 24.28
C ILE A 5 5.93 7.84 24.25
N GLY A 6 5.47 7.34 25.39
CA GLY A 6 5.09 5.92 25.54
C GLY A 6 3.81 5.46 24.85
N GLY A 7 2.98 6.38 24.35
CA GLY A 7 1.76 6.03 23.62
C GLY A 7 1.92 6.19 22.12
N VAL A 8 1.70 5.12 21.35
CA VAL A 8 1.73 5.14 19.88
C VAL A 8 0.44 4.52 19.33
N LEU A 9 -0.26 5.27 18.50
CA LEU A 9 -1.35 4.79 17.66
C LEU A 9 -0.80 4.41 16.28
N TRP A 10 -0.95 3.15 15.90
CA TRP A 10 -0.66 2.66 14.56
C TRP A 10 -1.88 2.87 13.67
N PHE A 11 -1.81 3.87 12.78
CA PHE A 11 -2.97 4.37 12.04
C PHE A 11 -2.88 4.05 10.54
N GLY A 12 -3.97 3.50 10.00
CA GLY A 12 -4.17 3.26 8.57
C GLY A 12 -5.64 3.51 8.21
N ASN A 13 -5.90 4.02 7.00
CA ASN A 13 -7.25 4.24 6.49
C ASN A 13 -7.62 3.14 5.51
N ASP A 14 -8.86 2.64 5.54
CA ASP A 14 -9.40 1.56 4.67
C ASP A 14 -9.16 0.14 5.21
N ASP A 15 -9.16 -0.89 4.35
CA ASP A 15 -8.97 -2.29 4.71
C ASP A 15 -7.63 -2.50 5.42
N ALA A 16 -7.68 -2.93 6.67
CA ALA A 16 -6.52 -3.15 7.53
C ALA A 16 -5.51 -4.16 6.95
N ASN A 17 -5.95 -5.06 6.07
CA ASN A 17 -5.06 -5.97 5.37
C ASN A 17 -4.51 -5.38 4.06
N MET A 18 -4.97 -4.22 3.60
CA MET A 18 -4.49 -3.58 2.37
C MET A 18 -3.90 -2.20 2.58
N VAL A 19 -3.51 -1.82 3.80
CA VAL A 19 -2.86 -0.54 4.08
C VAL A 19 -1.65 -0.70 4.98
N ALA A 20 -0.70 0.23 4.87
CA ALA A 20 0.41 0.35 5.82
C ALA A 20 -0.01 1.22 7.02
N PHE A 21 0.45 0.85 8.20
CA PHE A 21 0.16 1.56 9.43
C PHE A 21 1.27 2.55 9.76
N THR A 22 0.93 3.83 9.88
CA THR A 22 1.90 4.87 10.26
C THR A 22 1.85 5.14 11.77
N PRO A 23 2.99 5.46 12.40
CA PRO A 23 3.04 5.73 13.84
C PRO A 23 2.60 7.16 14.17
N ILE A 24 1.57 7.31 14.99
CA ILE A 24 1.10 8.58 15.53
C ILE A 24 1.25 8.56 17.05
N TYR A 25 2.20 9.34 17.57
CA TYR A 25 2.44 9.41 19.01
C TYR A 25 1.32 10.18 19.72
N CYS A 26 1.01 9.79 20.96
CA CYS A 26 -0.04 10.41 21.77
C CYS A 26 0.23 11.88 22.10
N SER A 27 1.48 12.33 21.97
CA SER A 27 1.86 13.75 22.07
C SER A 27 1.58 14.56 20.81
N SER A 28 1.04 13.98 19.74
CA SER A 28 0.78 14.70 18.49
C SER A 28 -0.13 15.90 18.73
N THR A 29 0.27 17.05 18.21
CA THR A 29 -0.42 18.34 18.36
C THR A 29 -1.03 18.82 17.05
N VAL A 30 -0.58 18.28 15.93
CA VAL A 30 -1.05 18.64 14.58
C VAL A 30 -1.40 17.37 13.83
N ARG A 31 -2.61 17.34 13.26
CA ARG A 31 -3.04 16.21 12.42
C ARG A 31 -2.32 16.26 11.06
N PRO A 32 -1.80 15.14 10.56
CA PRO A 32 -1.27 15.06 9.20
C PRO A 32 -2.33 15.49 8.16
N GLU A 33 -1.97 16.32 7.18
CA GLU A 33 -2.90 16.81 6.14
C GLU A 33 -3.60 15.66 5.42
N CYS A 34 -2.91 14.54 5.20
CA CYS A 34 -3.48 13.37 4.53
C CYS A 34 -4.60 12.67 5.32
N TYR A 35 -4.66 12.86 6.64
CA TYR A 35 -5.74 12.37 7.52
C TYR A 35 -6.79 13.43 7.83
N ASN A 36 -6.54 14.69 7.48
CA ASN A 36 -7.42 15.82 7.73
C ASN A 36 -7.41 16.78 6.53
N THR A 37 -7.64 16.24 5.34
CA THR A 37 -7.46 16.97 4.08
C THR A 37 -8.62 17.95 3.87
N PRO A 38 -8.36 19.26 3.75
CA PRO A 38 -9.42 20.23 3.48
C PRO A 38 -10.13 19.95 2.16
N GLY A 39 -11.46 20.00 2.16
CA GLY A 39 -12.30 19.81 0.97
C GLY A 39 -12.44 18.36 0.48
N ALA A 40 -11.81 17.39 1.15
CA ALA A 40 -12.07 15.98 0.92
C ALA A 40 -13.07 15.46 1.97
N ASP A 41 -14.06 14.70 1.52
CA ASP A 41 -15.07 14.07 2.37
C ASP A 41 -15.55 12.75 1.72
N ALA A 42 -16.67 12.20 2.18
CA ALA A 42 -17.21 10.93 1.68
C ALA A 42 -17.65 10.95 0.20
N VAL A 43 -17.78 12.11 -0.43
CA VAL A 43 -18.21 12.26 -1.83
C VAL A 43 -17.27 13.16 -2.66
N ASN A 44 -16.30 13.83 -2.04
CA ASN A 44 -15.30 14.67 -2.70
C ASN A 44 -13.91 14.03 -2.64
N PHE A 45 -13.43 13.54 -3.78
CA PHE A 45 -12.12 12.87 -3.90
C PHE A 45 -10.96 13.86 -3.85
N SER A 46 -9.84 13.44 -3.25
CA SER A 46 -8.56 14.15 -3.34
C SER A 46 -7.39 13.17 -3.30
N PHE A 47 -6.42 13.35 -4.20
CA PHE A 47 -5.14 12.62 -4.14
C PHE A 47 -4.31 12.96 -2.89
N LYS A 48 -4.64 14.05 -2.20
CA LYS A 48 -3.99 14.40 -0.92
C LYS A 48 -4.57 13.65 0.27
N ASN A 49 -5.68 12.95 0.09
CA ASN A 49 -6.41 12.30 1.18
C ASN A 49 -6.10 10.80 1.25
N ALA A 50 -5.66 10.34 2.42
CA ALA A 50 -5.26 8.96 2.63
C ALA A 50 -6.42 7.98 2.53
N TYR A 51 -7.62 8.35 3.01
CA TYR A 51 -8.81 7.50 2.87
C TYR A 51 -9.07 7.20 1.39
N TRP A 52 -9.11 8.22 0.55
CA TRP A 52 -9.37 8.05 -0.87
C TRP A 52 -8.27 7.33 -1.64
N VAL A 53 -7.00 7.66 -1.39
CA VAL A 53 -5.88 7.01 -2.07
C VAL A 53 -5.77 5.54 -1.65
N CYS A 54 -5.97 5.20 -0.38
CA CYS A 54 -5.97 3.81 0.08
C CYS A 54 -7.15 3.03 -0.52
N ASN A 55 -8.37 3.58 -0.44
CA ASN A 55 -9.57 2.97 -1.03
C ASN A 55 -9.42 2.73 -2.54
N MET A 56 -8.84 3.69 -3.27
CA MET A 56 -8.63 3.56 -4.71
C MET A 56 -7.72 2.36 -5.04
N THR A 57 -6.66 2.17 -4.26
CA THR A 57 -5.77 1.01 -4.40
C THR A 57 -6.47 -0.30 -4.01
N SER A 58 -7.15 -0.35 -2.86
CA SER A 58 -7.84 -1.57 -2.40
C SER A 58 -8.97 -1.98 -3.34
N ASN A 59 -9.77 -1.04 -3.83
CA ASN A 59 -10.82 -1.30 -4.82
C ASN A 59 -10.28 -1.88 -6.13
N MET A 60 -9.06 -1.50 -6.53
CA MET A 60 -8.40 -2.11 -7.68
C MET A 60 -8.06 -3.58 -7.43
N VAL A 61 -7.74 -3.94 -6.19
CA VAL A 61 -7.34 -5.29 -5.78
C VAL A 61 -8.52 -6.22 -5.56
N TYR A 62 -9.63 -5.76 -4.95
CA TYR A 62 -10.79 -6.59 -4.60
C TYR A 62 -11.23 -7.59 -5.69
N PRO A 63 -11.47 -7.19 -6.96
CA PRO A 63 -11.97 -8.13 -7.97
C PRO A 63 -10.93 -9.18 -8.41
N ARG A 64 -9.64 -8.93 -8.17
CA ARG A 64 -8.52 -9.78 -8.61
C ARG A 64 -7.54 -10.01 -7.45
N TYR A 65 -8.08 -10.25 -6.26
CA TYR A 65 -7.32 -10.29 -5.01
C TYR A 65 -6.12 -11.22 -5.11
N SER A 66 -6.31 -12.48 -5.51
CA SER A 66 -5.24 -13.47 -5.59
C SER A 66 -4.11 -13.07 -6.55
N GLN A 67 -4.44 -12.34 -7.62
CA GLN A 67 -3.48 -11.86 -8.62
C GLN A 67 -2.75 -10.59 -8.15
N MET A 68 -3.46 -9.64 -7.56
CA MET A 68 -2.97 -8.28 -7.35
C MET A 68 -2.49 -8.02 -5.92
N PHE A 69 -3.06 -8.70 -4.93
CA PHE A 69 -2.71 -8.54 -3.53
C PHE A 69 -1.23 -8.79 -3.22
N PRO A 70 -0.54 -9.80 -3.79
CA PRO A 70 0.87 -10.02 -3.49
C PRO A 70 1.75 -8.79 -3.74
N THR A 71 1.49 -8.03 -4.82
CA THR A 71 2.21 -6.79 -5.14
C THR A 71 1.94 -5.68 -4.11
N LEU A 72 0.68 -5.53 -3.68
CA LEU A 72 0.32 -4.58 -2.64
C LEU A 72 0.97 -4.96 -1.31
N LYS A 73 0.85 -6.24 -0.93
CA LYS A 73 1.37 -6.80 0.32
C LYS A 73 2.87 -6.56 0.47
N GLU A 74 3.64 -6.76 -0.60
CA GLU A 74 5.08 -6.51 -0.59
C GLU A 74 5.43 -5.07 -0.20
N VAL A 75 4.70 -4.07 -0.74
CA VAL A 75 4.92 -2.66 -0.41
C VAL A 75 4.42 -2.32 0.99
N ARG A 76 3.25 -2.83 1.38
CA ARG A 76 2.71 -2.70 2.74
C ARG A 76 3.71 -3.18 3.78
N ASP A 77 4.13 -4.44 3.67
CA ASP A 77 5.02 -5.08 4.63
C ASP A 77 6.38 -4.39 4.68
N SER A 78 6.89 -3.90 3.54
CA SER A 78 8.13 -3.12 3.50
C SER A 78 8.04 -1.84 4.33
N LEU A 79 6.93 -1.09 4.20
CA LEU A 79 6.70 0.11 4.99
C LEU A 79 6.53 -0.21 6.48
N ASP A 80 5.64 -1.13 6.83
CA ASP A 80 5.38 -1.52 8.22
C ASP A 80 6.67 -1.97 8.92
N ASN A 81 7.44 -2.87 8.28
CA ASN A 81 8.72 -3.33 8.81
C ASN A 81 9.73 -2.19 8.99
N SER A 82 9.78 -1.25 8.05
CA SER A 82 10.68 -0.09 8.16
C SER A 82 10.31 0.80 9.36
N TYR A 83 9.02 0.98 9.64
CA TYR A 83 8.54 1.80 10.74
C TYR A 83 8.82 1.12 12.08
N PHE A 84 8.54 -0.18 12.18
CA PHE A 84 8.87 -0.97 13.38
C PHE A 84 10.37 -0.99 13.66
N ALA A 85 11.20 -1.17 12.63
CA ALA A 85 12.65 -1.17 12.79
C ALA A 85 13.20 0.21 13.23
N ALA A 86 12.60 1.30 12.75
CA ALA A 86 13.01 2.66 13.12
C ALA A 86 12.56 3.07 14.53
N GLN A 87 11.48 2.48 15.05
CA GLN A 87 10.82 2.94 16.28
C GLN A 87 11.76 3.05 17.50
N PRO A 88 12.62 2.05 17.84
CA PRO A 88 13.51 2.17 18.99
C PRO A 88 14.46 3.37 18.90
N GLY A 89 14.97 3.68 17.70
CA GLY A 89 15.85 4.83 17.47
C GLY A 89 15.11 6.16 17.59
N VAL A 90 13.87 6.22 17.10
CA VAL A 90 13.00 7.39 17.23
C VAL A 90 12.68 7.66 18.71
N GLU A 91 12.30 6.64 19.46
CA GLU A 91 11.96 6.77 20.88
C GLU A 91 13.18 7.12 21.73
N ALA A 92 14.35 6.54 21.43
CA ALA A 92 15.61 6.92 22.08
C ALA A 92 15.93 8.40 21.84
N LYS A 93 15.80 8.87 20.59
CA LYS A 93 16.02 10.28 20.27
C LYS A 93 15.03 11.20 20.98
N ALA A 94 13.77 10.80 21.05
CA ALA A 94 12.75 11.54 21.78
C ALA A 94 13.08 11.62 23.28
N GLN A 95 13.60 10.55 23.89
CA GLN A 95 14.04 10.56 25.29
C GLN A 95 15.21 11.52 25.54
N GLU A 96 16.22 11.55 24.65
CA GLU A 96 17.33 12.52 24.73
C GLU A 96 16.82 13.96 24.68
N LEU A 97 15.91 14.25 23.75
CA LEU A 97 15.31 15.58 23.60
C LEU A 97 14.48 15.93 24.83
N TYR A 98 13.73 14.96 25.37
CA TYR A 98 12.85 15.15 26.52
C TYR A 98 13.64 15.56 27.77
N ALA A 99 14.80 14.93 27.99
CA ALA A 99 15.68 15.24 29.12
C ALA A 99 16.19 16.69 29.10
N GLN A 100 16.27 17.31 27.91
CA GLN A 100 16.70 18.70 27.73
C GLN A 100 15.51 19.67 27.75
N ASN A 101 14.46 19.33 27.00
CA ASN A 101 13.26 20.12 26.84
C ASN A 101 12.11 19.20 26.41
N PRO A 102 11.14 18.90 27.28
CA PRO A 102 9.99 18.05 26.93
C PRO A 102 9.26 18.47 25.66
N GLN A 103 9.24 19.77 25.33
CA GLN A 103 8.50 20.31 24.18
C GLN A 103 9.25 20.03 22.88
N ALA A 104 10.58 19.87 22.93
CA ALA A 104 11.38 19.45 21.80
C ALA A 104 11.08 18.00 21.42
N ALA A 105 10.89 17.11 22.40
CA ALA A 105 10.48 15.72 22.14
C ALA A 105 9.07 15.65 21.54
N VAL A 106 8.12 16.41 22.08
CA VAL A 106 6.75 16.51 21.55
C VAL A 106 6.77 16.96 20.08
N LYS A 107 7.51 18.04 19.77
CA LYS A 107 7.65 18.54 18.41
C LYS A 107 8.27 17.49 17.49
N TYR A 108 9.35 16.85 17.91
CA TYR A 108 10.03 15.83 17.13
C TYR A 108 9.10 14.64 16.79
N LEU A 109 8.39 14.10 17.78
CA LEU A 109 7.47 12.98 17.56
C LEU A 109 6.26 13.36 16.70
N ASN A 110 5.74 14.59 16.86
CA ASN A 110 4.67 15.11 16.01
C ASN A 110 5.12 15.23 14.55
N ASP A 111 6.29 15.85 14.31
CA ASP A 111 6.85 16.02 12.97
C ASP A 111 7.14 14.66 12.32
N TYR A 112 7.66 13.70 13.09
CA TYR A 112 7.90 12.33 12.63
C TYR A 112 6.61 11.64 12.17
N GLY A 113 5.53 11.71 12.96
CA GLY A 113 4.23 11.13 12.57
C GLY A 113 3.67 11.76 11.30
N ILE A 114 3.77 13.09 11.16
CA ILE A 114 3.37 13.80 9.93
C ILE A 114 4.22 13.35 8.74
N GLU A 115 5.53 13.26 8.90
CA GLU A 115 6.44 12.81 7.85
C GLU A 115 6.07 11.40 7.36
N LYS A 116 5.86 10.44 8.28
CA LYS A 116 5.51 9.05 7.91
C LYS A 116 4.14 8.96 7.26
N ALA A 117 3.16 9.71 7.74
CA ALA A 117 1.84 9.78 7.12
C ALA A 117 1.91 10.28 5.66
N GLN A 118 2.72 11.30 5.38
CA GLN A 118 2.88 11.85 4.03
C GLN A 118 3.73 10.94 3.13
N GLN A 119 4.79 10.33 3.65
CA GLN A 119 5.59 9.34 2.92
C GLN A 119 4.75 8.14 2.53
N MET A 120 3.90 7.63 3.43
CA MET A 120 2.97 6.55 3.14
C MET A 120 2.04 6.94 2.00
N LEU A 121 1.39 8.11 2.06
CA LEU A 121 0.50 8.58 1.00
C LEU A 121 1.20 8.63 -0.36
N ALA A 122 2.39 9.25 -0.42
CA ALA A 122 3.17 9.35 -1.65
C ALA A 122 3.55 7.97 -2.19
N ARG A 123 3.94 7.05 -1.31
CA ARG A 123 4.26 5.68 -1.69
C ARG A 123 3.03 4.91 -2.18
N TRP A 124 1.86 5.14 -1.58
CA TRP A 124 0.60 4.53 -2.00
C TRP A 124 0.16 4.99 -3.39
N GLN A 125 0.34 6.28 -3.70
CA GLN A 125 0.09 6.80 -5.05
C GLN A 125 1.03 6.17 -6.09
N GLN A 126 2.32 6.02 -5.77
CA GLN A 126 3.28 5.33 -6.65
C GLN A 126 2.90 3.87 -6.86
N LEU A 127 2.48 3.18 -5.79
CA LEU A 127 2.01 1.81 -5.86
C LEU A 127 0.80 1.70 -6.80
N PHE A 128 -0.19 2.57 -6.64
CA PHE A 128 -1.37 2.59 -7.51
C PHE A 128 -0.97 2.78 -8.98
N GLN A 129 -0.15 3.79 -9.29
CA GLN A 129 0.33 4.04 -10.66
C GLN A 129 1.04 2.82 -11.25
N PHE A 130 1.91 2.18 -10.46
CA PHE A 130 2.59 0.95 -10.87
C PHE A 130 1.60 -0.20 -11.12
N MET A 131 0.64 -0.42 -10.23
CA MET A 131 -0.34 -1.49 -10.36
C MET A 131 -1.25 -1.29 -11.57
N VAL A 132 -1.67 -0.05 -11.85
CA VAL A 132 -2.42 0.31 -13.07
C VAL A 132 -1.66 -0.15 -14.31
N VAL A 133 -0.36 0.17 -14.43
CA VAL A 133 0.44 -0.26 -15.57
C VAL A 133 0.64 -1.78 -15.58
N LYS A 134 0.99 -2.38 -14.44
CA LYS A 134 1.29 -3.81 -14.32
C LYS A 134 0.10 -4.69 -14.69
N TYR A 135 -1.10 -4.27 -14.30
CA TYR A 135 -2.33 -5.08 -14.38
C TYR A 135 -3.39 -4.57 -15.38
N ASN A 136 -3.03 -3.60 -16.24
CA ASN A 136 -3.90 -3.10 -17.31
C ASN A 136 -4.42 -4.23 -18.20
N ASP A 137 -5.64 -4.12 -18.72
CA ASP A 137 -6.25 -5.12 -19.63
C ASP A 137 -6.26 -6.56 -19.10
N MET A 138 -6.30 -6.73 -17.78
CA MET A 138 -6.31 -8.03 -17.11
C MET A 138 -5.07 -8.90 -17.38
N ILE A 139 -4.01 -8.34 -17.95
CA ILE A 139 -2.72 -8.99 -18.14
C ILE A 139 -1.77 -8.68 -16.98
N ILE A 140 -0.62 -9.37 -16.93
CA ILE A 140 0.46 -9.08 -15.98
C ILE A 140 1.70 -8.70 -16.80
N LYS A 141 2.13 -7.44 -16.70
CA LYS A 141 3.40 -7.00 -17.30
C LYS A 141 4.59 -7.47 -16.43
N PRO A 142 5.62 -8.11 -17.03
CA PRO A 142 6.78 -8.57 -16.29
C PRO A 142 7.58 -7.41 -15.71
N THR A 143 8.17 -7.65 -14.54
CA THR A 143 8.94 -6.67 -13.78
C THR A 143 10.19 -7.33 -13.26
N LYS A 144 11.29 -6.60 -13.34
CA LYS A 144 12.57 -7.02 -12.77
C LYS A 144 12.52 -6.97 -11.23
N LYS A 145 13.54 -7.53 -10.59
CA LYS A 145 13.71 -7.50 -9.13
C LYS A 145 13.80 -6.08 -8.54
N ASP A 146 14.23 -5.10 -9.33
CA ASP A 146 14.31 -3.69 -8.91
C ASP A 146 12.96 -2.95 -9.01
N GLY A 147 11.89 -3.63 -9.44
CA GLY A 147 10.56 -3.06 -9.62
C GLY A 147 10.34 -2.36 -10.96
N SER A 148 11.34 -2.27 -11.83
CA SER A 148 11.18 -1.70 -13.17
C SER A 148 10.49 -2.68 -14.13
N PHE A 149 9.72 -2.15 -15.08
CA PHE A 149 9.11 -2.96 -16.13
C PHE A 149 10.17 -3.52 -17.08
N GLU A 150 10.04 -4.80 -17.41
CA GLU A 150 10.90 -5.43 -18.41
C GLU A 150 10.60 -4.87 -19.81
N LYS A 151 11.67 -4.65 -20.57
CA LYS A 151 11.60 -4.12 -21.93
C LYS A 151 12.41 -5.01 -22.87
N THR A 152 11.95 -5.08 -24.11
CA THR A 152 12.69 -5.66 -25.23
C THR A 152 13.92 -4.79 -25.57
N PRO A 153 14.90 -5.32 -26.33
CA PRO A 153 16.04 -4.53 -26.81
C PRO A 153 15.66 -3.26 -27.59
N TYR A 154 14.46 -3.23 -28.16
CA TYR A 154 13.92 -2.09 -28.92
C TYR A 154 13.16 -1.09 -28.04
N GLY A 155 13.14 -1.26 -26.71
CA GLY A 155 12.51 -0.34 -25.76
C GLY A 155 10.99 -0.54 -25.56
N LEU A 156 10.37 -1.48 -26.27
CA LEU A 156 8.97 -1.88 -26.06
C LEU A 156 8.81 -2.72 -24.79
N GLY A 157 7.63 -2.75 -24.19
CA GLY A 157 7.34 -3.63 -23.04
C GLY A 157 7.54 -5.11 -23.39
N ALA A 158 8.06 -5.89 -22.44
CA ALA A 158 8.20 -7.34 -22.59
C ALA A 158 6.85 -8.04 -22.75
N THR A 159 6.87 -9.25 -23.29
CA THR A 159 5.66 -10.07 -23.50
C THR A 159 4.91 -10.26 -22.19
N PRO A 160 3.62 -9.87 -22.12
CA PRO A 160 2.86 -9.97 -20.89
C PRO A 160 2.42 -11.41 -20.62
N VAL A 161 2.21 -11.70 -19.34
CA VAL A 161 1.56 -12.95 -18.91
C VAL A 161 0.05 -12.74 -18.96
N ARG A 162 -0.65 -13.69 -19.59
CA ARG A 162 -2.12 -13.74 -19.65
C ARG A 162 -2.60 -14.90 -18.80
N PRO A 163 -2.78 -14.72 -17.48
CA PRO A 163 -3.23 -15.79 -16.63
C PRO A 163 -4.64 -16.20 -17.05
N GLY A 164 -4.85 -17.51 -17.21
CA GLY A 164 -6.17 -18.08 -17.40
C GLY A 164 -6.98 -18.06 -16.10
N TYR A 165 -8.05 -18.85 -16.07
CA TYR A 165 -8.84 -19.02 -14.86
C TYR A 165 -8.01 -19.62 -13.71
N PRO A 166 -8.25 -19.18 -12.45
CA PRO A 166 -7.72 -19.88 -11.29
C PRO A 166 -8.09 -21.36 -11.33
N GLU A 167 -7.17 -22.24 -10.96
CA GLU A 167 -7.32 -23.69 -11.12
C GLU A 167 -8.61 -24.24 -10.47
N LYS A 168 -8.97 -23.73 -9.27
CA LYS A 168 -10.21 -24.11 -8.58
C LYS A 168 -11.46 -23.75 -9.41
N TYR A 169 -11.46 -22.56 -10.01
CA TYR A 169 -12.57 -22.13 -10.87
C TYR A 169 -12.60 -22.94 -12.17
N ALA A 170 -11.44 -23.16 -12.81
CA ALA A 170 -11.34 -23.97 -14.02
C ALA A 170 -11.88 -25.40 -13.79
N LYS A 171 -11.53 -26.02 -12.66
CA LYS A 171 -12.04 -27.34 -12.26
C LYS A 171 -13.56 -27.36 -12.09
N GLU A 172 -14.11 -26.36 -11.40
CA GLU A 172 -15.55 -26.27 -11.19
C GLU A 172 -16.30 -25.97 -12.49
N LEU A 173 -15.74 -25.12 -13.36
CA LEU A 173 -16.30 -24.84 -14.69
C LEU A 173 -16.37 -26.12 -15.52
N ILE A 174 -15.28 -26.89 -15.61
CA ILE A 174 -15.25 -28.16 -16.35
C ILE A 174 -16.28 -29.15 -15.78
N LYS A 175 -16.39 -29.24 -14.44
CA LYS A 175 -17.40 -30.09 -13.78
C LYS A 175 -18.84 -29.72 -14.17
N GLN A 176 -19.13 -28.43 -14.33
CA GLN A 176 -20.46 -27.95 -14.70
C GLN A 176 -20.75 -28.06 -16.20
N THR A 177 -19.73 -27.93 -17.05
CA THR A 177 -19.92 -27.85 -18.50
C THR A 177 -19.57 -29.12 -19.26
N GLY A 178 -18.90 -30.08 -18.63
CA GLY A 178 -18.38 -31.28 -19.27
C GLY A 178 -17.59 -30.92 -20.53
N ASP A 179 -17.93 -31.57 -21.63
CA ASP A 179 -17.22 -31.48 -22.90
C ASP A 179 -17.57 -30.24 -23.74
N LYS A 180 -18.46 -29.36 -23.26
CA LYS A 180 -18.97 -28.19 -24.01
C LYS A 180 -17.87 -27.29 -24.56
N PHE A 181 -16.74 -27.19 -23.87
CA PHE A 181 -15.61 -26.34 -24.26
C PHE A 181 -14.39 -27.13 -24.76
N LEU A 182 -14.51 -28.44 -24.99
CA LEU A 182 -13.43 -29.19 -25.63
C LEU A 182 -13.23 -28.67 -27.04
N VAL A 183 -11.97 -28.40 -27.38
CA VAL A 183 -11.59 -28.10 -28.76
C VAL A 183 -11.85 -29.37 -29.57
N PRO A 184 -12.61 -29.30 -30.68
CA PRO A 184 -12.83 -30.46 -31.53
C PRO A 184 -11.50 -31.05 -31.97
N GLU A 185 -11.39 -32.38 -32.00
CA GLU A 185 -10.23 -33.02 -32.61
C GLU A 185 -10.13 -32.57 -34.06
N THR A 186 -8.99 -31.98 -34.41
CA THR A 186 -8.69 -31.57 -35.78
C THR A 186 -8.82 -32.81 -36.68
N LYS A 187 -9.72 -32.75 -37.67
CA LYS A 187 -9.75 -33.76 -38.75
C LYS A 187 -8.60 -33.57 -39.72
#